data_AF-A0A4S0PZX3-F1
#
_entry.id   AF-A0A4S0PZX3-F1
#
_cell.length_a   1.000
_cell.length_b   1.000
_cell.length_c   1.000
_cell.angle_alpha   90.00
_cell.angle_beta   90.00
_cell.angle_gamma   90.00
#
_symmetry.space_group_name_H-M   'P 1'
#
loop_
_entity.id
_entity.type
_entity.pdbx_description
1 polymer ?
#
loop_
_entity_poly.entity_id
_entity_poly.type
_entity_poly.pdbx_seq_one_letter_code
_entity_poly.pdbx_strand_id
1 'polypeptide(L)'
;IELPPGDYFDSYVAELRAQGEAVDSDRIEMMRKDYGFDKPPVIRYFYWVGGMLHGDFGYSFEYELPVRDVVGDRMWLTVLVSFVTIIFTWLIAFPI
;
A
#
# COMPACT_ATOMS: atom_id res chain seq x y z
N ILE A 1 -3.70 17.80 5.17
CA ILE A 1 -2.66 17.06 4.42
C ILE A 1 -3.12 17.10 2.97
N GLU A 2 -2.82 18.20 2.29
CA GLU A 2 -3.07 18.29 0.85
C GLU A 2 -1.99 17.46 0.18
N LEU A 3 -2.41 16.44 -0.56
CA LEU A 3 -1.50 15.66 -1.38
C LEU A 3 -0.87 16.64 -2.37
N PRO A 4 0.48 16.68 -2.49
CA PRO A 4 1.13 17.46 -3.52
C PRO A 4 0.48 17.13 -4.88
N PRO A 5 0.16 18.13 -5.71
CA PRO A 5 -0.32 17.85 -7.06
C PRO A 5 0.78 17.12 -7.82
N GLY A 6 0.55 15.84 -8.14
CA GLY A 6 1.53 14.96 -8.74
C GLY A 6 1.44 13.54 -8.17
N ASP A 7 2.29 12.66 -8.64
CA ASP A 7 2.47 11.34 -8.05
C ASP A 7 3.71 11.25 -7.14
N TYR A 8 3.95 10.07 -6.56
CA TYR A 8 5.11 9.81 -5.70
C TYR A 8 6.44 10.15 -6.39
N PHE A 9 6.55 9.87 -7.70
CA PHE A 9 7.76 10.15 -8.48
C PHE A 9 7.97 11.65 -8.69
N ASP A 10 6.90 12.43 -8.86
CA ASP A 10 7.00 13.88 -8.97
C ASP A 10 7.58 14.50 -7.68
N SER A 11 7.16 14.02 -6.51
CA SER A 11 7.76 14.43 -5.22
C SER A 11 9.21 13.97 -5.06
N TYR A 12 9.52 12.72 -5.46
CA TYR A 12 10.87 12.16 -5.38
C TYR A 12 11.87 12.92 -6.27
N VAL A 13 11.46 13.26 -7.50
CA VAL A 13 12.25 14.09 -8.42
C VAL A 13 12.47 15.49 -7.88
N ALA A 14 11.44 16.09 -7.26
CA ALA A 14 11.56 17.42 -6.65
C ALA A 14 12.57 17.42 -5.49
N GLU A 15 12.58 16.35 -4.69
CA GLU A 15 13.53 16.18 -3.59
C GLU A 15 14.97 15.97 -4.09
N LEU A 16 15.20 15.09 -5.07
CA LEU A 16 16.52 14.88 -5.67
C LEU A 16 17.08 16.18 -6.29
N ARG A 17 16.23 16.95 -6.96
CA ARG A 17 16.60 18.27 -7.50
C ARG A 17 16.96 19.26 -6.40
N ALA A 18 16.24 19.23 -5.27
CA ALA A 18 16.54 20.07 -4.12
C ALA A 18 17.87 19.69 -3.43
N GLN A 19 18.25 18.41 -3.49
CA GLN A 19 19.52 17.90 -2.99
C GLN A 19 20.70 18.14 -3.97
N GLY A 20 20.41 18.62 -5.18
CA GLY A 20 21.41 18.92 -6.21
C GLY A 20 21.86 17.70 -7.02
N GLU A 21 21.13 16.59 -6.96
CA GLU A 21 21.41 15.39 -7.75
C GLU A 21 20.84 15.51 -9.17
N ALA A 22 21.59 14.98 -10.15
CA ALA A 22 21.15 14.90 -11.54
C ALA A 22 20.09 13.80 -11.65
N VAL A 23 18.83 14.20 -11.83
CA VAL A 23 17.72 13.28 -12.06
C VAL A 23 17.76 12.79 -13.51
N ASP A 24 18.01 11.50 -13.69
CA ASP A 24 17.82 10.81 -14.97
C ASP A 24 16.31 10.58 -15.20
N SER A 25 15.73 11.38 -16.10
CA SER A 25 14.31 11.33 -16.43
C SER A 25 13.88 9.97 -16.99
N ASP A 26 14.74 9.34 -17.79
CA ASP A 26 14.42 8.06 -18.44
C ASP A 26 14.36 6.94 -17.40
N ARG A 27 15.21 7.03 -16.37
CA ARG A 27 15.21 6.09 -15.25
C ARG A 27 13.96 6.24 -14.38
N ILE A 28 13.51 7.46 -14.12
CA ILE A 28 12.28 7.74 -13.37
C ILE A 28 11.06 7.23 -14.14
N GLU A 29 11.00 7.46 -15.45
CA GLU A 29 9.86 7.07 -16.28
C GLU A 29 9.74 5.55 -16.42
N MET A 30 10.88 4.85 -16.48
CA MET A 30 10.94 3.39 -16.40
C MET A 30 10.38 2.88 -15.06
N MET A 31 10.81 3.46 -13.94
CA MET A 31 10.27 3.10 -12.62
C MET A 31 8.76 3.39 -12.52
N ARG A 32 8.30 4.54 -13.03
CA ARG A 32 6.87 4.89 -13.07
C ARG A 32 6.05 3.82 -13.77
N LYS A 33 6.58 3.26 -14.85
CA LYS A 33 5.95 2.18 -15.60
C LYS A 33 5.97 0.85 -14.84
N ASP A 34 7.11 0.49 -14.25
CA ASP A 34 7.29 -0.75 -13.49
C ASP A 34 6.35 -0.82 -12.28
N TYR A 35 6.17 0.30 -11.57
CA TYR A 35 5.25 0.40 -10.43
C TYR A 35 3.79 0.68 -10.83
N GLY A 36 3.48 0.73 -12.13
CA GLY A 36 2.11 0.91 -12.63
C GLY A 36 1.52 2.30 -12.38
N PHE A 37 2.37 3.30 -12.13
CA PHE A 37 1.98 4.69 -11.96
C PHE A 37 1.48 5.36 -13.26
N ASP A 38 1.77 4.73 -14.40
CA ASP A 38 1.21 5.05 -15.72
C ASP A 38 -0.29 4.76 -15.84
N LYS A 39 -0.86 3.93 -14.95
CA LYS A 39 -2.28 3.55 -15.01
C LYS A 39 -3.16 4.53 -14.21
N PRO A 40 -4.41 4.78 -14.67
CA PRO A 40 -5.40 5.55 -13.92
C PRO A 40 -5.53 5.07 -12.46
N PRO A 41 -5.73 5.98 -11.50
CA PRO A 41 -5.78 5.64 -10.08
C PRO A 41 -6.86 4.60 -9.75
N VAL A 42 -7.99 4.67 -10.46
CA VAL A 42 -9.10 3.71 -10.34
C VAL A 42 -8.65 2.28 -10.67
N ILE A 43 -7.91 2.11 -11.77
CA ILE A 43 -7.43 0.80 -12.21
C ILE A 43 -6.42 0.24 -11.22
N ARG A 44 -5.52 1.10 -10.71
CA ARG A 44 -4.52 0.73 -9.70
C ARG A 44 -5.16 0.27 -8.40
N TYR A 45 -6.25 0.93 -7.99
CA TYR A 45 -7.04 0.52 -6.84
C TYR A 45 -7.67 -0.86 -7.04
N PHE A 46 -8.25 -1.14 -8.22
CA PHE A 46 -8.81 -2.47 -8.50
C PHE A 46 -7.74 -3.57 -8.48
N TYR A 47 -6.55 -3.32 -9.02
CA TYR A 47 -5.43 -4.27 -8.92
C TYR A 47 -5.02 -4.52 -7.47
N TRP A 48 -4.94 -3.47 -6.65
CA TRP A 48 -4.60 -3.58 -5.23
C TRP A 48 -5.66 -4.35 -4.44
N VAL A 49 -6.95 -4.06 -4.66
CA VAL A 49 -8.06 -4.81 -4.02
C VAL A 49 -8.05 -6.27 -4.48
N GLY A 50 -7.82 -6.54 -5.76
CA GLY A 50 -7.69 -7.90 -6.28
C GLY A 50 -6.53 -8.68 -5.64
N GLY A 51 -5.38 -8.03 -5.46
CA GLY A 51 -4.23 -8.58 -4.74
C GLY A 51 -4.55 -8.87 -3.27
N MET A 52 -5.24 -7.95 -2.58
CA MET A 52 -5.61 -8.10 -1.18
C MET A 52 -6.47 -9.35 -0.95
N LEU A 53 -7.39 -9.64 -1.87
CA LEU A 53 -8.23 -10.85 -1.81
C LEU A 53 -7.42 -12.14 -1.94
N HIS A 54 -6.23 -12.09 -2.55
CA HIS A 54 -5.29 -13.21 -2.66
C HIS A 54 -4.24 -13.21 -1.54
N GLY A 55 -4.33 -12.27 -0.57
CA GLY A 55 -3.37 -12.12 0.51
C GLY A 55 -2.11 -11.33 0.14
N ASP A 56 -2.10 -10.68 -1.03
CA ASP A 56 -1.06 -9.76 -1.46
C ASP A 56 -1.49 -8.32 -1.15
N PHE A 57 -0.95 -7.77 -0.05
CA PHE A 57 -1.23 -6.41 0.39
C PHE A 57 -0.47 -5.34 -0.41
N GLY A 58 0.35 -5.75 -1.39
CA GLY A 58 1.17 -4.90 -2.22
C GLY A 58 2.58 -4.67 -1.65
N TYR A 59 3.29 -3.74 -2.27
CA TYR A 59 4.67 -3.40 -1.94
C TYR A 59 4.73 -2.09 -1.14
N SER A 60 5.51 -2.07 -0.07
CA SER A 60 5.76 -0.84 0.68
C SER A 60 6.86 -0.03 0.01
N PHE A 61 6.54 1.18 -0.47
CA PHE A 61 7.53 2.09 -1.04
C PHE A 61 8.51 2.65 0.00
N GLU A 62 8.10 2.72 1.27
CA GLU A 62 8.95 3.21 2.36
C GLU A 62 9.96 2.16 2.83
N TYR A 63 9.58 0.88 2.79
CA TYR A 63 10.36 -0.22 3.37
C TYR A 63 10.96 -1.16 2.30
N GLU A 64 10.68 -0.90 1.02
CA GLU A 64 11.07 -1.75 -0.12
C GLU A 64 10.81 -3.25 0.11
N LEU A 65 9.72 -3.56 0.82
CA LEU A 65 9.36 -4.90 1.22
C LEU A 65 7.88 -5.16 0.94
N PRO A 66 7.48 -6.41 0.66
CA PRO A 66 6.07 -6.77 0.61
C PRO A 66 5.40 -6.37 1.92
N VAL A 67 4.26 -5.68 1.86
CA VAL A 67 3.51 -5.25 3.05
C VAL A 67 3.14 -6.46 3.93
N ARG A 68 2.96 -7.63 3.30
CA ARG A 68 2.74 -8.90 4.00
C ARG A 68 3.91 -9.29 4.89
N ASP A 69 5.15 -8.99 4.52
CA ASP A 69 6.33 -9.35 5.34
C ASP A 69 6.58 -8.32 6.45
N VAL A 70 6.13 -7.08 6.26
CA VAL A 70 6.25 -6.01 7.27
C VAL A 70 5.13 -6.08 8.31
N VAL A 71 3.90 -6.42 7.89
CA VAL A 71 2.69 -6.30 8.73
C VAL A 71 1.89 -7.61 8.83
N GLY A 72 2.22 -8.66 8.06
CA GLY A 72 1.42 -9.89 7.98
C GLY A 72 1.21 -10.58 9.32
N ASP A 73 2.27 -10.72 10.12
CA ASP A 73 2.19 -11.37 11.44
C ASP A 73 1.29 -10.59 12.42
N ARG A 74 1.34 -9.26 12.38
CA ARG A 74 0.55 -8.39 13.26
C ARG A 74 -0.91 -8.32 12.81
N MET A 75 -1.13 -8.25 11.49
CA MET A 75 -2.47 -8.24 10.89
C MET A 75 -3.24 -9.53 11.22
N TRP A 76 -2.58 -10.69 11.15
CA TRP A 76 -3.22 -11.97 11.49
C TRP A 76 -3.68 -12.02 12.95
N LEU A 77 -2.86 -11.51 13.88
CA LEU A 77 -3.23 -11.43 15.30
C LEU A 77 -4.44 -10.52 15.52
N THR A 78 -4.50 -9.35 14.86
CA THR A 78 -5.65 -8.45 14.97
C THR A 78 -6.92 -9.09 14.42
N VAL A 79 -6.85 -9.73 13.24
CA VAL A 79 -7.99 -10.44 12.64
C VAL A 79 -8.47 -11.57 13.56
N LEU A 80 -7.56 -12.35 14.12
CA LEU A 80 -7.88 -13.44 15.04
C LEU A 80 -8.59 -12.92 16.29
N VAL A 81 -8.03 -11.88 16.93
CA VAL A 81 -8.63 -11.27 18.13
C VAL A 81 -10.02 -10.74 17.82
N SER A 82 -10.18 -9.94 16.75
CA SER A 82 -11.48 -9.42 16.35
C SER A 82 -12.48 -10.54 16.04
N PHE A 83 -12.07 -11.59 15.35
CA PHE A 83 -12.93 -12.72 15.01
C PHE A 83 -13.40 -13.48 16.25
N VAL A 84 -12.48 -13.76 17.19
CA VAL A 84 -12.82 -14.39 18.47
C VAL A 84 -13.77 -13.52 19.27
N THR A 85 -13.53 -12.20 19.32
CA THR A 85 -14.43 -11.25 19.99
C THR A 85 -15.83 -11.26 19.38
N ILE A 86 -15.96 -11.23 18.05
CA ILE A 86 -17.26 -11.25 17.36
C ILE A 86 -18.03 -12.53 17.71
N ILE A 87 -17.38 -13.69 17.62
CA ILE A 87 -17.99 -14.98 17.98
C ILE A 87 -18.45 -14.95 19.43
N PHE A 88 -17.58 -14.52 20.35
CA PHE A 88 -17.88 -14.49 21.78
C PHE A 88 -19.04 -13.55 22.10
N THR A 89 -19.08 -12.37 21.46
CA THR A 89 -20.19 -11.42 21.57
C THR A 89 -21.49 -12.02 21.08
N TRP A 90 -21.51 -12.68 19.91
CA TRP A 90 -22.72 -13.31 19.40
C TRP A 90 -23.19 -14.46 20.28
N LEU A 91 -22.26 -15.29 20.76
CA LEU A 91 -22.56 -16.43 21.62
C LEU A 91 -23.20 -15.99 22.94
N ILE A 92 -22.84 -14.81 23.46
CA ILE A 92 -23.44 -14.23 24.67
C ILE A 92 -24.71 -13.43 24.36
N ALA A 93 -24.76 -12.70 23.24
CA ALA A 93 -25.88 -11.82 22.91
C ALA A 93 -27.14 -12.56 22.44
N PHE A 94 -27.01 -13.71 21.77
CA PHE A 94 -28.17 -14.51 21.36
C PHE A 94 -28.95 -15.18 22.52
N PRO A 95 -28.30 -15.69 23.59
CA PRO A 95 -29.02 -16.32 24.71
C PRO A 95 -29.54 -15.39 25.82
N ILE A 96 -29.18 -14.09 25.82
CA ILE A 96 -29.72 -13.08 26.77
C ILE A 96 -30.97 -12.43 26.17
#